data_AF-A0A914VPU0-F1
#
_entry.id   AF-A0A914VPU0-F1
#
_cell.length_a   1.000
_cell.length_b   1.000
_cell.length_c   1.000
_cell.angle_alpha   90.00
_cell.angle_beta   90.00
_cell.angle_gamma   90.00
#
_symmetry.space_group_name_H-M   'P 1'
#
loop_
_entity.id
_entity.type
_entity.pdbx_description
1 polymer ?
#
loop_
_entity_poly.entity_id
_entity_poly.type
_entity_poly.pdbx_seq_one_letter_code
_entity_poly.pdbx_strand_id
1 'polypeptide(L)'
;MDFDDDEAFMESGEEDETPNHSGDEDDGIAMEPAPTMNSDGKEDDFEYTVLTPDEIVQEMCTMIKDVAAVVQIQPTTCRILLHHYKWNKESLLERFYDAADPEKFFREAHVVSPFVRQAKPREHLSGPRVVHCPTEETCLICFLMLPTSSLTGLECGHRFCTLCWGLYLTTKVMEEGRGQSIACPEHKCDILVDDAKAMEL
;
A
#
# COMPACT_ATOMS: atom_id res chain seq x y z
N MET A 1 10.74 15.20 51.53
CA MET A 1 11.61 16.13 50.79
C MET A 1 11.38 15.83 49.31
N ASP A 2 10.15 15.90 48.82
CA ASP A 2 9.33 17.10 48.56
C ASP A 2 9.97 17.93 47.45
N PHE A 3 9.46 17.76 46.24
CA PHE A 3 9.64 18.68 45.13
C PHE A 3 8.24 19.16 44.77
N ASP A 4 7.91 20.32 45.32
CA ASP A 4 6.64 21.01 45.10
C ASP A 4 6.58 21.62 43.69
N ASP A 5 5.33 21.60 43.24
CA ASP A 5 4.68 22.28 42.14
C ASP A 5 4.85 23.82 42.25
N ASP A 6 4.80 24.54 41.13
CA ASP A 6 4.13 25.86 41.03
C ASP A 6 4.25 26.47 39.62
N GLU A 7 3.08 26.55 38.99
CA GLU A 7 2.70 27.34 37.82
C GLU A 7 2.91 28.85 38.03
N ALA A 8 3.38 29.57 37.00
CA ALA A 8 3.29 31.03 36.94
C ALA A 8 3.01 31.54 35.52
N PHE A 9 1.75 31.92 35.36
CA PHE A 9 1.13 32.73 34.31
C PHE A 9 1.68 34.17 34.28
N MET A 10 2.04 34.71 33.10
CA MET A 10 1.93 36.16 32.82
C MET A 10 2.01 36.50 31.32
N GLU A 11 1.20 37.48 30.96
CA GLU A 11 0.79 38.01 29.65
C GLU A 11 1.43 39.40 29.39
N SER A 12 1.76 39.70 28.12
CA SER A 12 1.82 41.06 27.50
C SER A 12 2.46 40.89 26.11
N GLY A 13 1.93 41.30 24.96
CA GLY A 13 1.13 42.47 24.62
C GLY A 13 2.01 43.39 23.76
N GLU A 14 1.65 43.66 22.50
CA GLU A 14 1.93 44.93 21.80
C GLU A 14 1.29 44.93 20.39
N GLU A 15 0.46 45.96 20.20
CA GLU A 15 -0.37 46.29 19.05
C GLU A 15 0.34 47.44 18.31
N ASP A 16 0.43 47.41 16.98
CA ASP A 16 0.90 48.57 16.20
C ASP A 16 -0.16 48.98 15.17
N GLU A 17 -0.92 50.00 15.54
CA GLU A 17 -1.74 50.81 14.64
C GLU A 17 -1.00 52.12 14.36
N THR A 18 -0.70 52.43 13.09
CA THR A 18 -0.25 53.76 12.68
C THR A 18 -1.31 54.43 11.79
N PRO A 19 -1.80 55.63 12.14
CA PRO A 19 -2.79 56.37 11.34
C PRO A 19 -2.16 57.45 10.42
N ASN A 20 -2.61 57.42 9.16
CA ASN A 20 -3.09 58.51 8.28
C ASN A 20 -2.29 59.82 8.07
N HIS A 21 -2.06 60.18 6.80
CA HIS A 21 -2.07 61.57 6.26
C HIS A 21 -2.19 61.48 4.71
N SER A 22 -3.20 62.01 4.00
CA SER A 22 -3.22 63.43 3.60
C SER A 22 -3.30 63.73 2.09
N GLY A 23 -4.51 63.78 1.48
CA GLY A 23 -4.93 64.85 0.54
C GLY A 23 -4.73 64.68 -0.98
N ASP A 24 -5.84 64.91 -1.72
CA ASP A 24 -6.09 65.35 -3.12
C ASP A 24 -5.16 64.82 -4.25
N GLU A 25 -5.65 64.39 -5.43
CA GLU A 25 -6.19 65.23 -6.51
C GLU A 25 -7.11 64.41 -7.44
N ASP A 26 -8.23 65.02 -7.83
CA ASP A 26 -9.18 64.59 -8.87
C ASP A 26 -8.58 64.83 -10.27
N ASP A 27 -8.07 63.77 -10.89
CA ASP A 27 -7.67 63.76 -12.31
C ASP A 27 -8.49 62.73 -13.07
N GLY A 28 -9.42 63.23 -13.89
CA GLY A 28 -10.30 62.43 -14.73
C GLY A 28 -9.53 61.64 -15.78
N ILE A 29 -9.39 60.33 -15.57
CA ILE A 29 -8.91 59.40 -16.59
C ILE A 29 -10.11 58.84 -17.36
N ALA A 30 -10.21 59.25 -18.63
CA ALA A 30 -11.12 58.65 -19.59
C ALA A 30 -10.85 57.13 -19.69
N MET A 31 -11.87 56.31 -19.44
CA MET A 31 -11.82 54.88 -19.74
C MET A 31 -11.69 54.70 -21.25
N GLU A 32 -10.47 54.52 -21.72
CA GLU A 32 -10.22 53.89 -23.02
C GLU A 32 -10.84 52.48 -22.97
N PRO A 33 -11.70 52.08 -23.92
CA PRO A 33 -12.26 50.75 -23.91
C PRO A 33 -11.10 49.76 -24.00
N ALA A 34 -11.00 48.87 -23.01
CA ALA A 34 -10.06 47.77 -23.02
C ALA A 34 -10.11 47.08 -24.39
N PRO A 35 -8.96 46.75 -25.00
CA PRO A 35 -8.98 45.99 -26.23
C PRO A 35 -9.75 44.71 -25.93
N THR A 36 -10.82 44.49 -26.67
CA THR A 36 -11.47 43.19 -26.75
C THR A 36 -10.39 42.25 -27.26
N MET A 37 -9.68 41.61 -26.32
CA MET A 37 -8.92 40.43 -26.62
C MET A 37 -9.97 39.38 -26.94
N ASN A 38 -10.28 39.27 -28.24
CA ASN A 38 -10.64 38.01 -28.84
C ASN A 38 -9.51 37.05 -28.49
N SER A 39 -9.62 36.44 -27.32
CA SER A 39 -9.01 35.15 -27.06
C SER A 39 -9.77 34.20 -27.98
N ASP A 40 -9.32 34.09 -29.23
CA ASP A 40 -9.36 32.84 -29.97
C ASP A 40 -8.67 31.79 -29.11
N GLY A 41 -9.39 31.31 -28.09
CA GLY A 41 -9.06 30.14 -27.31
C GLY A 41 -9.25 28.99 -28.27
N LYS A 42 -8.22 28.71 -29.06
CA LYS A 42 -8.02 27.36 -29.59
C LYS A 42 -7.83 26.48 -28.38
N GLU A 43 -8.94 25.97 -27.88
CA GLU A 43 -8.97 24.74 -27.11
C GLU A 43 -8.21 23.74 -27.97
N ASP A 44 -6.96 23.42 -27.59
CA ASP A 44 -6.26 22.30 -28.20
C ASP A 44 -7.15 21.08 -27.92
N ASP A 45 -7.78 20.58 -28.99
CA ASP A 45 -8.70 19.45 -28.97
C ASP A 45 -7.88 18.18 -28.74
N PHE A 46 -7.43 17.98 -27.49
CA PHE A 46 -6.71 16.80 -27.08
C PHE A 46 -7.71 15.66 -26.88
N GLU A 47 -7.57 14.61 -27.68
CA GLU A 47 -8.36 13.39 -27.52
C GLU A 47 -8.01 12.72 -26.18
N TYR A 48 -8.99 12.60 -25.29
CA TYR A 48 -8.86 11.87 -24.02
C TYR A 48 -10.05 10.93 -23.83
N THR A 49 -9.83 9.86 -23.06
CA THR A 49 -10.89 8.95 -22.63
C THR A 49 -10.89 8.90 -21.11
N VAL A 50 -12.07 9.03 -20.51
CA VAL A 50 -12.26 8.88 -19.06
C VAL A 50 -12.59 7.42 -18.78
N LEU A 51 -11.82 6.81 -17.90
CA LEU A 51 -12.01 5.43 -17.45
C LEU A 51 -12.47 5.41 -16.00
N THR A 52 -13.39 4.50 -15.71
CA THR A 52 -13.82 4.16 -14.35
C THR A 52 -12.75 3.32 -13.63
N PRO A 53 -12.76 3.29 -12.29
CA PRO A 53 -11.86 2.43 -11.53
C PRO A 53 -11.95 0.95 -11.94
N ASP A 54 -13.15 0.46 -12.22
CA ASP A 54 -13.39 -0.91 -12.67
C ASP A 54 -12.74 -1.21 -14.03
N GLU A 55 -12.81 -0.28 -14.98
CA GLU A 55 -12.15 -0.43 -16.29
C GLU A 55 -10.63 -0.48 -16.14
N ILE A 56 -10.05 0.34 -15.27
CA ILE A 56 -8.61 0.29 -14.97
C ILE A 56 -8.23 -1.04 -14.31
N VAL A 57 -9.05 -1.54 -13.39
CA VAL A 57 -8.84 -2.85 -12.76
C VAL A 57 -8.93 -3.99 -13.78
N GLN A 58 -9.83 -3.89 -14.77
CA GLN A 58 -9.93 -4.88 -15.84
C GLN A 58 -8.69 -4.89 -16.74
N GLU A 59 -8.17 -3.72 -17.12
CA GLU A 59 -6.91 -3.60 -17.87
C GLU A 59 -5.73 -4.20 -17.08
N MET A 60 -5.66 -3.86 -15.79
CA MET A 60 -4.69 -4.43 -14.86
C MET A 60 -4.79 -5.98 -14.81
N CYS A 61 -5.99 -6.52 -14.62
CA CYS A 61 -6.23 -7.96 -14.58
C CYS A 61 -5.86 -8.66 -15.88
N THR A 62 -6.11 -8.03 -17.03
CA THR A 62 -5.73 -8.56 -18.35
C THR A 62 -4.22 -8.64 -18.48
N MET A 63 -3.51 -7.55 -18.15
CA MET A 63 -2.05 -7.53 -18.14
C MET A 63 -1.43 -8.57 -17.20
N ILE A 64 -1.99 -8.75 -16.01
CA ILE A 64 -1.54 -9.78 -15.07
C ILE A 64 -1.73 -11.19 -15.65
N LYS A 65 -2.88 -11.47 -16.27
CA LYS A 65 -3.19 -12.77 -16.89
C LYS A 65 -2.25 -13.08 -18.05
N ASP A 66 -1.94 -12.11 -18.90
CA ASP A 66 -0.99 -12.29 -20.01
C ASP A 66 0.37 -12.74 -19.48
N VAL A 67 0.89 -12.03 -18.48
CA VAL A 67 2.18 -12.35 -17.88
C VAL A 67 2.13 -13.71 -17.20
N ALA A 68 1.09 -13.98 -16.40
CA ALA A 68 0.90 -15.27 -15.74
C ALA A 68 0.87 -16.45 -16.73
N ALA A 69 0.27 -16.27 -17.91
CA ALA A 69 0.24 -17.28 -18.95
C ALA A 69 1.62 -17.56 -19.55
N VAL A 70 2.49 -16.55 -19.66
CA VAL A 70 3.85 -16.69 -20.19
C VAL A 70 4.80 -17.33 -19.18
N VAL A 71 4.83 -16.80 -17.94
CA VAL A 71 5.77 -17.24 -16.90
C VAL A 71 5.28 -18.45 -16.09
N GLN A 72 4.01 -18.84 -16.25
CA GLN A 72 3.38 -20.00 -15.59
C GLN A 72 3.45 -19.94 -14.05
N ILE A 73 3.19 -18.76 -13.48
CA ILE A 73 3.10 -18.54 -12.02
C ILE A 73 1.73 -17.96 -11.64
N GLN A 74 1.43 -17.91 -10.34
CA GLN A 74 0.14 -17.42 -9.85
C GLN A 74 -0.09 -15.94 -10.23
N PRO A 75 -1.31 -15.54 -10.66
CA PRO A 75 -1.64 -14.16 -10.99
C PRO A 75 -1.34 -13.17 -9.87
N THR A 76 -1.52 -13.58 -8.61
CA THR A 76 -1.23 -12.77 -7.42
C THR A 76 0.26 -12.42 -7.33
N THR A 77 1.15 -13.38 -7.58
CA THR A 77 2.60 -13.18 -7.69
C THR A 77 2.94 -12.28 -8.87
N CYS A 78 2.34 -12.50 -10.04
CA CYS A 78 2.57 -11.68 -11.23
C CYS A 78 2.23 -10.21 -11.00
N ARG A 79 1.14 -9.90 -10.29
CA ARG A 79 0.77 -8.53 -9.95
C ARG A 79 1.85 -7.83 -9.13
N ILE A 80 2.36 -8.48 -8.09
CA ILE A 80 3.40 -7.92 -7.22
C ILE A 80 4.70 -7.71 -8.02
N LEU A 81 5.07 -8.67 -8.86
CA LEU A 81 6.21 -8.53 -9.75
C LEU A 81 6.02 -7.36 -10.72
N LEU A 82 4.86 -7.25 -11.36
CA LEU A 82 4.54 -6.14 -12.26
C LEU A 82 4.66 -4.80 -11.53
N HIS A 83 4.16 -4.70 -10.31
CA HIS A 83 4.32 -3.50 -9.49
C HIS A 83 5.79 -3.17 -9.23
N HIS A 84 6.60 -4.15 -8.82
CA HIS A 84 8.05 -3.99 -8.61
C HIS A 84 8.77 -3.50 -9.87
N TYR A 85 8.34 -3.97 -11.05
CA TYR A 85 8.85 -3.57 -12.36
C TYR A 85 8.09 -2.39 -12.99
N LYS A 86 7.30 -1.64 -12.20
CA LYS A 86 6.57 -0.43 -12.64
C LYS A 86 5.68 -0.69 -13.87
N TRP A 87 5.05 -1.85 -13.92
CA TRP A 87 4.18 -2.32 -15.00
C TRP A 87 4.88 -2.51 -16.36
N ASN A 88 6.22 -2.61 -16.37
CA ASN A 88 6.96 -2.94 -17.58
C ASN A 88 7.03 -4.46 -17.79
N LYS A 89 6.19 -4.98 -18.71
CA LYS A 89 6.14 -6.40 -19.08
C LYS A 89 7.49 -6.92 -19.60
N GLU A 90 8.15 -6.18 -20.47
CA GLU A 90 9.39 -6.60 -21.13
C GLU A 90 10.53 -6.76 -20.12
N SER A 91 10.76 -5.75 -19.28
CA SER A 91 11.80 -5.79 -18.25
C SER A 91 11.58 -6.91 -17.24
N LEU A 92 10.33 -7.21 -16.89
CA LEU A 92 9.99 -8.34 -16.02
C LEU A 92 10.36 -9.66 -16.67
N LEU A 93 9.97 -9.87 -17.93
CA LEU A 93 10.21 -11.12 -18.66
C LEU A 93 11.70 -11.34 -18.91
N GLU A 94 12.43 -10.31 -19.33
CA GLU A 94 13.89 -10.36 -19.50
C GLU A 94 14.57 -10.81 -18.20
N ARG A 95 14.29 -10.13 -17.09
CA ARG A 95 14.88 -10.48 -15.79
C ARG A 95 14.46 -11.85 -15.28
N PHE A 96 13.23 -12.28 -15.58
CA PHE A 96 12.75 -13.61 -15.20
C PHE A 96 13.52 -14.73 -15.92
N TYR A 97 13.78 -14.59 -17.23
CA TYR A 97 14.51 -15.59 -18.00
C TYR A 97 16.03 -15.51 -17.83
N ASP A 98 16.58 -14.33 -17.55
CA ASP A 98 18.01 -14.13 -17.28
C ASP A 98 18.41 -14.49 -15.84
N ALA A 99 17.44 -14.65 -14.93
CA ALA A 99 17.71 -14.98 -13.53
C ALA A 99 18.31 -16.38 -13.39
N ALA A 100 19.62 -16.43 -13.12
CA ALA A 100 20.31 -17.68 -12.78
C ALA A 100 19.82 -18.30 -11.46
N ASP A 101 19.29 -17.49 -10.54
CA ASP A 101 18.70 -17.91 -9.27
C ASP A 101 17.27 -17.34 -9.13
N PRO A 102 16.24 -18.17 -9.41
CA PRO A 102 14.85 -17.77 -9.23
C PRO A 102 14.52 -17.33 -7.81
N GLU A 103 15.12 -17.92 -6.76
CA GLU A 103 14.79 -17.58 -5.38
C GLU A 103 15.16 -16.14 -5.03
N LYS A 104 16.32 -15.69 -5.51
CA LYS A 104 16.75 -14.30 -5.33
C LYS A 104 15.81 -13.33 -6.05
N PHE A 105 15.37 -13.66 -7.26
CA PHE A 105 14.43 -12.84 -8.03
C PHE A 105 13.11 -12.62 -7.27
N PHE A 106 12.50 -13.68 -6.73
CA PHE A 106 11.24 -13.56 -5.98
C PHE A 106 11.42 -12.85 -4.64
N ARG A 107 12.54 -13.10 -3.94
CA ARG A 107 12.85 -12.45 -2.66
C ARG A 107 13.04 -10.94 -2.79
N GLU A 108 13.67 -10.48 -3.86
CA GLU A 108 13.82 -9.05 -4.15
C GLU A 108 12.46 -8.37 -4.35
N ALA A 109 11.48 -9.08 -4.91
CA ALA A 109 10.11 -8.62 -5.05
C ALA A 109 9.23 -8.90 -3.81
N HIS A 110 9.80 -9.40 -2.71
CA HIS A 110 9.07 -9.71 -1.47
C HIS A 110 7.96 -10.76 -1.62
N VAL A 111 8.15 -11.72 -2.54
CA VAL A 111 7.23 -12.86 -2.75
C VAL A 111 7.95 -14.18 -2.49
N VAL A 112 7.20 -15.19 -2.04
CA VAL A 112 7.73 -16.55 -1.92
C VAL A 112 7.83 -17.15 -3.32
N SER A 113 8.96 -17.78 -3.63
CA SER A 113 9.14 -18.42 -4.94
C SER A 113 8.14 -19.57 -5.12
N PRO A 114 7.29 -19.54 -6.17
CA PRO A 114 6.30 -20.59 -6.41
C PRO A 114 6.95 -21.93 -6.81
N PHE A 115 8.24 -21.90 -7.20
CA PHE A 115 9.00 -23.07 -7.60
C PHE A 115 9.65 -23.80 -6.41
N VAL A 116 9.69 -23.18 -5.24
CA VAL A 116 10.11 -23.83 -4.01
C VAL A 116 8.94 -24.67 -3.52
N ARG A 117 8.80 -25.88 -4.08
CA ARG A 117 7.91 -26.91 -3.52
C ARG A 117 8.35 -27.20 -2.09
N GLN A 118 7.63 -26.63 -1.13
CA GLN A 118 7.53 -27.09 0.26
C GLN A 118 8.86 -27.63 0.82
N ALA A 119 9.85 -26.76 0.98
CA ALA A 119 10.78 -27.00 2.08
C ALA A 119 9.89 -26.99 3.34
N LYS A 120 9.81 -28.15 3.99
CA LYS A 120 8.95 -28.47 5.12
C LYS A 120 8.72 -27.25 6.03
N PRO A 121 7.51 -27.09 6.62
CA PRO A 121 7.28 -26.07 7.64
C PRO A 121 8.47 -26.10 8.59
N ARG A 122 9.11 -24.95 8.80
CA ARG A 122 10.27 -24.82 9.67
C ARG A 122 9.80 -25.30 11.04
N GLU A 123 10.05 -26.57 11.35
CA GLU A 123 9.63 -27.21 12.59
C GLU A 123 10.32 -26.40 13.70
N HIS A 124 9.56 -25.54 14.37
CA HIS A 124 9.94 -25.08 15.69
C HIS A 124 10.19 -26.34 16.50
N LEU A 125 11.44 -26.47 16.98
CA LEU A 125 11.92 -27.57 17.79
C LEU A 125 10.88 -27.93 18.86
N SER A 126 10.16 -29.03 18.66
CA SER A 126 9.18 -29.54 19.60
C SER A 126 9.03 -31.04 19.41
N GLY A 127 9.97 -31.78 20.02
CA GLY A 127 9.74 -33.14 20.52
C GLY A 127 9.29 -34.22 19.53
N PRO A 128 9.09 -35.46 20.02
CA PRO A 128 8.80 -36.60 19.16
C PRO A 128 7.40 -36.49 18.56
N ARG A 129 7.32 -36.84 17.27
CA ARG A 129 6.13 -36.81 16.41
C ARG A 129 4.94 -37.54 17.05
N VAL A 130 3.96 -36.76 17.49
CA VAL A 130 2.59 -37.24 17.66
C VAL A 130 1.78 -36.63 16.51
N VAL A 131 1.08 -37.49 15.77
CA VAL A 131 0.03 -37.09 14.83
C VAL A 131 -1.12 -36.52 15.68
N HIS A 132 -0.97 -35.28 16.14
CA HIS A 132 -2.08 -34.49 16.67
C HIS A 132 -2.62 -33.70 15.49
N CYS A 133 -3.88 -33.93 15.13
CA CYS A 133 -4.66 -32.94 14.43
C CYS A 133 -5.00 -31.88 15.50
N PRO A 134 -4.35 -30.72 15.55
CA PRO A 134 -4.76 -29.69 16.50
C PRO A 134 -6.08 -29.19 15.93
N THR A 135 -7.18 -29.46 16.61
CA THR A 135 -8.47 -28.84 16.25
C THR A 135 -8.42 -27.33 16.50
N GLU A 136 -7.42 -26.87 17.26
CA GLU A 136 -7.21 -25.49 17.67
C GLU A 136 -5.72 -25.11 17.57
N GLU A 137 -5.44 -23.91 17.08
CA GLU A 137 -4.12 -23.28 17.00
C GLU A 137 -4.17 -21.90 17.69
N THR A 138 -3.02 -21.42 18.15
CA THR A 138 -2.93 -20.12 18.84
C THR A 138 -2.60 -19.00 17.85
N CYS A 139 -3.39 -17.92 17.87
CA CYS A 139 -3.07 -16.71 17.10
C CYS A 139 -1.84 -16.00 17.70
N LEU A 140 -0.86 -15.64 16.87
CA LEU A 140 0.39 -15.02 17.34
C LEU A 140 0.25 -13.53 17.73
N ILE A 141 -0.88 -12.89 17.41
CA ILE A 141 -1.15 -11.48 17.75
C ILE A 141 -1.94 -11.37 19.06
N CYS A 142 -3.08 -12.05 19.15
CA CYS A 142 -3.97 -11.96 20.32
C CYS A 142 -3.77 -13.10 21.33
N PHE A 143 -2.94 -14.09 21.02
CA PHE A 143 -2.64 -15.25 21.87
C PHE A 143 -3.85 -16.11 22.27
N LEU A 144 -4.98 -15.99 21.55
CA LEU A 144 -6.16 -16.82 21.75
C LEU A 144 -6.00 -18.17 21.02
N MET A 145 -6.39 -19.26 21.69
CA MET A 145 -6.56 -20.58 21.07
C MET A 145 -7.89 -20.61 20.32
N LEU A 146 -7.83 -20.87 19.02
CA LEU A 146 -8.97 -20.79 18.13
C LEU A 146 -8.96 -21.97 17.15
N PRO A 147 -10.12 -22.39 16.62
CA PRO A 147 -10.16 -23.46 15.63
C PRO A 147 -9.32 -23.14 14.40
N THR A 148 -8.62 -24.12 13.84
CA THR A 148 -7.76 -23.93 12.67
C THR A 148 -8.47 -23.29 11.46
N SER A 149 -9.79 -23.47 11.36
CA SER A 149 -10.65 -22.84 10.34
C SER A 149 -10.78 -21.32 10.47
N SER A 150 -10.49 -20.77 11.66
CA SER A 150 -10.54 -19.33 11.93
C SER A 150 -9.16 -18.65 11.84
N LEU A 151 -8.10 -19.43 11.61
CA LEU A 151 -6.75 -18.92 11.37
C LEU A 151 -6.41 -18.95 9.88
N THR A 152 -6.06 -17.78 9.36
CA THR A 152 -5.63 -17.58 7.98
C THR A 152 -4.13 -17.30 7.97
N GLY A 153 -3.40 -17.92 7.03
CA GLY A 153 -1.98 -17.66 6.84
C GLY A 153 -1.62 -17.36 5.40
N LEU A 154 -0.43 -16.79 5.22
CA LEU A 154 0.18 -16.52 3.92
C LEU A 154 1.16 -17.63 3.54
N GLU A 155 1.77 -17.52 2.37
CA GLU A 155 2.82 -18.44 1.87
C GLU A 155 4.07 -18.48 2.78
N CYS A 156 4.27 -17.48 3.64
CA CYS A 156 5.32 -17.49 4.66
C CYS A 156 5.05 -18.47 5.82
N GLY A 157 3.83 -19.00 5.94
CA GLY A 157 3.42 -19.96 6.97
C GLY A 157 2.96 -19.34 8.28
N HIS A 158 3.03 -18.02 8.45
CA HIS A 158 2.49 -17.33 9.64
C HIS A 158 0.97 -17.28 9.56
N ARG A 159 0.30 -17.56 10.69
CA ARG A 159 -1.16 -17.64 10.78
C ARG A 159 -1.70 -16.76 11.89
N PHE A 160 -2.79 -16.06 11.58
CA PHE A 160 -3.47 -15.15 12.49
C PHE A 160 -4.98 -15.34 12.36
N CYS A 161 -5.74 -15.02 13.41
CA CYS A 161 -7.19 -15.08 13.31
C CYS A 161 -7.74 -13.99 12.41
N THR A 162 -8.92 -14.23 11.82
CA THR A 162 -9.59 -13.28 10.91
C THR A 162 -9.78 -11.89 11.54
N LEU A 163 -10.07 -11.83 12.84
CA LEU A 163 -10.20 -10.56 13.57
C LEU A 163 -8.90 -9.74 13.58
N CYS A 164 -7.77 -10.39 13.84
CA CYS A 164 -6.47 -9.72 13.84
C CYS A 164 -6.06 -9.30 12.43
N TRP A 165 -6.37 -10.11 11.42
CA TRP A 165 -6.19 -9.73 10.02
C TRP A 165 -6.99 -8.49 9.65
N GLY A 166 -8.29 -8.47 9.94
CA GLY A 166 -9.16 -7.34 9.63
C GLY A 166 -8.69 -6.04 10.28
N LEU A 167 -8.32 -6.08 11.57
CA LEU A 167 -7.77 -4.92 12.26
C LEU A 167 -6.45 -4.45 11.62
N TYR A 168 -5.53 -5.37 11.36
CA TYR A 168 -4.24 -5.06 10.75
C TYR A 168 -4.39 -4.43 9.36
N LEU A 169 -5.19 -5.04 8.49
CA LEU A 169 -5.44 -4.54 7.13
C LEU A 169 -6.11 -3.16 7.18
N THR A 170 -7.11 -2.99 8.04
CA THR A 170 -7.80 -1.69 8.21
C THR A 170 -6.82 -0.60 8.63
N THR A 171 -5.99 -0.85 9.65
CA THR A 171 -4.96 0.10 10.10
C THR A 171 -3.95 0.40 8.99
N LYS A 172 -3.44 -0.60 8.27
CA LYS A 172 -2.46 -0.41 7.19
C LYS A 172 -3.01 0.37 6.01
N VAL A 173 -4.28 0.15 5.65
CA VAL A 173 -4.92 0.85 4.54
C VAL A 173 -5.33 2.26 4.95
N MET A 174 -6.00 2.43 6.09
CA MET A 174 -6.59 3.70 6.49
C MET A 174 -5.60 4.68 7.11
N GLU A 175 -4.69 4.22 7.97
CA GLU A 175 -3.81 5.11 8.75
C GLU A 175 -2.46 5.32 8.07
N GLU A 176 -1.90 4.27 7.45
CA GLU A 176 -0.57 4.33 6.84
C GLU A 176 -0.60 4.62 5.33
N GLY A 177 -1.78 4.54 4.69
CA GLY A 177 -1.93 4.74 3.24
C GLY A 177 -1.20 3.68 2.40
N ARG A 178 -0.84 2.53 2.98
CA ARG A 178 -0.05 1.47 2.32
C ARG A 178 -0.91 0.44 1.60
N GLY A 179 -1.92 0.89 0.84
CA GLY A 179 -2.85 -0.02 0.15
C GLY A 179 -2.20 -0.92 -0.92
N GLN A 180 -1.05 -0.53 -1.48
CA GLN A 180 -0.41 -1.25 -2.59
C GLN A 180 0.57 -2.35 -2.15
N SER A 181 1.09 -2.29 -0.92
CA SER A 181 2.12 -3.20 -0.42
C SER A 181 2.01 -3.40 1.09
N ILE A 182 1.09 -4.30 1.48
CA ILE A 182 0.92 -4.72 2.87
C ILE A 182 1.73 -5.99 3.10
N ALA A 183 2.69 -5.97 4.02
CA ALA A 183 3.47 -7.14 4.40
C ALA A 183 2.77 -7.98 5.48
N CYS A 184 3.26 -9.20 5.69
CA CYS A 184 2.85 -10.09 6.77
C CYS A 184 2.94 -9.39 8.15
N PRO A 185 1.96 -9.60 9.06
CA PRO A 185 1.99 -9.02 10.41
C PRO A 185 3.15 -9.50 11.31
N GLU A 186 3.78 -10.63 10.98
CA GLU A 186 4.88 -11.20 11.77
C GLU A 186 6.15 -10.32 11.75
N HIS A 187 6.87 -10.30 12.87
CA HIS A 187 8.09 -9.51 12.99
C HIS A 187 9.18 -9.99 12.02
N LYS A 188 9.72 -9.05 11.22
CA LYS A 188 10.74 -9.28 10.18
C LYS A 188 10.28 -10.22 9.04
N CYS A 189 8.98 -10.28 8.77
CA CYS A 189 8.45 -10.97 7.61
C CYS A 189 7.98 -9.96 6.56
N ASP A 190 8.75 -9.81 5.48
CA ASP A 190 8.41 -8.84 4.42
C ASP A 190 7.56 -9.44 3.31
N ILE A 191 7.00 -10.65 3.49
CA ILE A 191 6.17 -11.29 2.46
C ILE A 191 4.86 -10.51 2.31
N LEU A 192 4.55 -10.12 1.06
CA LEU A 192 3.38 -9.31 0.75
C LEU A 192 2.08 -10.13 0.76
N VAL A 193 1.02 -9.50 1.25
CA VAL A 193 -0.36 -10.01 1.23
C VAL A 193 -0.91 -9.86 -0.19
N ASP A 194 -1.57 -10.90 -0.69
CA ASP A 194 -2.25 -10.84 -1.98
C ASP A 194 -3.62 -10.14 -1.90
N ASP A 195 -3.99 -9.40 -2.95
CA ASP A 195 -5.23 -8.60 -2.96
C ASP A 195 -6.49 -9.47 -2.80
N ALA A 196 -6.49 -10.67 -3.38
CA ALA A 196 -7.64 -11.58 -3.26
C ALA A 196 -7.85 -11.99 -1.80
N LYS A 197 -6.77 -12.31 -1.09
CA LYS A 197 -6.79 -12.62 0.34
C LYS A 197 -7.15 -11.41 1.19
N ALA A 198 -6.62 -10.23 0.86
CA ALA A 198 -6.96 -9.00 1.55
C ALA A 198 -8.44 -8.61 1.39
N MET A 199 -9.07 -8.94 0.25
CA MET A 199 -10.50 -8.73 0.02
C MET A 199 -11.39 -9.81 0.66
N GLU A 200 -10.87 -11.00 0.95
CA GLU A 200 -11.59 -12.10 1.61
C GLU A 200 -11.64 -11.93 3.13
N LEU A 201 -10.63 -11.27 3.71
CA LEU A 201 -10.42 -11.07 5.15
C LEU A 201 -11.14 -9.83 5.71
#